data_AF-A0A257RV83-F1
#
_entry.id   AF-A0A257RV83-F1
#
_cell.length_a   1.000
_cell.length_b   1.000
_cell.length_c   1.000
_cell.angle_alpha   90.00
_cell.angle_beta   90.00
_cell.angle_gamma   90.00
#
_symmetry.space_group_name_H-M   'P 1'
#
loop_
_entity.id
_entity.type
_entity.pdbx_description
1 polymer ?
#
loop_
_entity_poly.entity_id
_entity_poly.type
_entity_poly.pdbx_seq_one_letter_code
_entity_poly.pdbx_strand_id
1 'polypeptide(L)'
;MAILEEKLDEIVLEHLGDQFVEEWDVNALLVDLQTYYPTRLDAETIVALDVADEVSAAVVEEALTLYGEKCENFPGGLDTAKEIERDVMLQILDQRWREHLSDMDYLRDGIHLRQVAQQDPLTAWQKEGYLMFEHLLNAVDLDYVRYITHVEAVDPDALSDEGLDGAVTNVNEVAPGGTELPSHEAPKKSGATEREKLGRNDPCWCGSGRKFKQCHGRS
;
A
#
# COMPACT_ATOMS: atom_id res chain seq x y z
N MET A 1 19.60 -8.97 1.54
CA MET A 1 19.67 -9.75 2.80
C MET A 1 20.11 -8.92 3.99
N ALA A 2 21.19 -8.12 3.90
CA ALA A 2 21.63 -7.26 5.01
C ALA A 2 20.51 -6.38 5.64
N ILE A 3 19.64 -5.78 4.82
CA ILE A 3 18.50 -4.98 5.31
C ILE A 3 17.54 -5.83 6.17
N LEU A 4 17.28 -7.07 5.78
CA LEU A 4 16.39 -7.96 6.52
C LEU A 4 16.99 -8.33 7.88
N GLU A 5 18.27 -8.69 7.90
CA GLU A 5 19.00 -9.01 9.13
C GLU A 5 19.00 -7.82 10.09
N GLU A 6 19.37 -6.64 9.59
CA GLU A 6 19.43 -5.39 10.36
C GLU A 6 18.06 -5.01 10.95
N LYS A 7 17.00 -4.99 10.12
CA LYS A 7 15.68 -4.56 10.61
C LYS A 7 15.08 -5.55 11.62
N LEU A 8 15.28 -6.87 11.43
CA LEU A 8 14.78 -7.85 12.39
C LEU A 8 15.53 -7.77 13.72
N ASP A 9 16.84 -7.55 13.70
CA ASP A 9 17.63 -7.29 14.92
C ASP A 9 17.11 -6.06 15.67
N GLU A 10 16.90 -4.95 14.96
CA GLU A 10 16.32 -3.72 15.54
C GLU A 10 14.95 -3.97 16.19
N ILE A 11 14.06 -4.70 15.52
CA ILE A 11 12.72 -5.04 16.04
C ILE A 11 12.85 -5.88 17.31
N VAL A 12 13.73 -6.88 17.34
CA VAL A 12 13.93 -7.71 18.53
C VAL A 12 14.43 -6.87 19.69
N LEU A 13 15.42 -6.02 19.46
CA LEU A 13 15.99 -5.15 20.50
C LEU A 13 14.99 -4.10 21.03
N GLU A 14 14.07 -3.62 20.19
CA GLU A 14 13.02 -2.70 20.62
C GLU A 14 12.08 -3.34 21.66
N HIS A 15 11.78 -4.63 21.51
CA HIS A 15 10.87 -5.36 22.40
C HIS A 15 11.55 -6.05 23.58
N LEU A 16 12.83 -6.42 23.43
CA LEU A 16 13.62 -7.17 24.43
C LEU A 16 14.75 -6.33 25.06
N GLY A 17 14.68 -5.01 24.96
CA GLY A 17 15.74 -4.11 25.41
C GLY A 17 16.03 -4.08 26.93
N ASP A 18 15.23 -4.80 27.73
CA ASP A 18 15.47 -4.96 29.17
C ASP A 18 16.39 -6.15 29.49
N GLN A 19 17.15 -6.03 30.57
CA GLN A 19 18.06 -7.08 31.05
C GLN A 19 17.32 -8.25 31.70
N PHE A 20 16.07 -8.05 32.13
CA PHE A 20 15.26 -9.08 32.76
C PHE A 20 14.23 -9.64 31.78
N VAL A 21 14.25 -10.96 31.61
CA VAL A 21 13.33 -11.69 30.70
C VAL A 21 11.87 -11.48 31.10
N GLU A 22 11.58 -11.28 32.39
CA GLU A 22 10.24 -11.02 32.89
C GLU A 22 9.64 -9.68 32.43
N GLU A 23 10.49 -8.75 31.98
CA GLU A 23 10.09 -7.43 31.48
C GLU A 23 9.95 -7.39 29.95
N TRP A 24 10.30 -8.47 29.26
CA TRP A 24 10.19 -8.57 27.81
C TRP A 24 8.74 -8.59 27.34
N ASP A 25 8.43 -7.79 26.31
CA ASP A 25 7.14 -7.84 25.64
C ASP A 25 7.14 -8.86 24.48
N VAL A 26 7.22 -10.14 24.83
CA VAL A 26 7.27 -11.25 23.86
C VAL A 26 6.03 -11.30 22.97
N ASN A 27 4.86 -10.89 23.49
CA ASN A 27 3.63 -10.89 22.70
C ASN A 27 3.65 -9.78 21.66
N ALA A 28 4.08 -8.56 22.03
CA ALA A 28 4.25 -7.48 21.07
C ALA A 28 5.29 -7.84 20.00
N LEU A 29 6.42 -8.43 20.41
CA LEU A 29 7.44 -8.93 19.48
C LEU A 29 6.82 -9.89 18.44
N LEU A 30 6.09 -10.92 18.87
CA LEU A 30 5.50 -11.89 17.95
C LEU A 30 4.50 -11.26 16.98
N VAL A 31 3.69 -10.30 17.45
CA VAL A 31 2.74 -9.56 16.60
C VAL A 31 3.48 -8.73 15.55
N ASP A 32 4.56 -8.07 15.94
CA ASP A 32 5.38 -7.29 15.02
C ASP A 32 6.12 -8.20 14.03
N LEU A 33 6.73 -9.30 14.47
CA LEU A 33 7.40 -10.26 13.58
C LEU A 33 6.45 -10.81 12.52
N GLN A 34 5.21 -11.17 12.89
CA GLN A 34 4.17 -11.62 11.94
C GLN A 34 3.85 -10.59 10.86
N THR A 35 4.05 -9.31 11.16
CA THR A 35 3.85 -8.23 10.21
C THR A 35 4.95 -8.20 9.14
N TYR A 36 6.16 -8.66 9.47
CA TYR A 36 7.32 -8.61 8.58
C TYR A 36 7.59 -9.92 7.87
N TYR A 37 7.30 -11.07 8.47
CA TYR A 37 7.45 -12.37 7.82
C TYR A 37 6.55 -13.43 8.48
N PRO A 38 6.26 -14.56 7.81
CA PRO A 38 5.39 -15.60 8.36
C PRO A 38 6.14 -16.46 9.40
N THR A 39 6.49 -15.86 10.55
CA THR A 39 7.21 -16.51 11.64
C THR A 39 6.48 -17.76 12.15
N ARG A 40 7.25 -18.78 12.50
CA ARG A 40 6.78 -20.01 13.15
C ARG A 40 7.24 -20.09 14.60
N LEU A 41 7.97 -19.08 15.10
CA LEU A 41 8.35 -18.98 16.50
C LEU A 41 7.13 -18.76 17.37
N ASP A 42 7.15 -19.38 18.55
CA ASP A 42 6.16 -19.18 19.59
C ASP A 42 6.80 -18.55 20.84
N ALA A 43 5.95 -18.08 21.75
CA ALA A 43 6.39 -17.40 22.95
C ALA A 43 7.23 -18.32 23.87
N GLU A 44 6.93 -19.62 23.87
CA GLU A 44 7.67 -20.60 24.67
C GLU A 44 9.11 -20.73 24.17
N THR A 45 9.31 -20.76 22.85
CA THR A 45 10.63 -20.82 22.22
C THR A 45 11.44 -19.56 22.50
N ILE A 46 10.83 -18.38 22.42
CA ILE A 46 11.51 -17.10 22.68
C ILE A 46 11.95 -16.98 24.14
N VAL A 47 11.05 -17.29 25.10
CA VAL A 47 11.37 -17.22 26.53
C VAL A 47 12.44 -18.23 26.92
N ALA A 48 12.51 -19.39 26.26
CA ALA A 48 13.51 -20.42 26.53
C ALA A 48 14.95 -20.01 26.16
N LEU A 49 15.13 -19.03 25.27
CA LEU A 49 16.45 -18.55 24.86
C LEU A 49 17.08 -17.61 25.90
N ASP A 50 16.28 -16.98 26.76
CA ASP A 50 16.66 -16.10 27.90
C ASP A 50 17.70 -14.97 27.65
N VAL A 51 18.21 -14.83 26.43
CA VAL A 51 19.15 -13.79 25.98
C VAL A 51 18.64 -13.13 24.69
N ALA A 52 18.52 -11.80 24.69
CA ALA A 52 17.99 -11.04 23.55
C ALA A 52 18.78 -11.27 22.25
N ASP A 53 20.11 -11.33 22.33
CA ASP A 53 20.98 -11.61 21.17
C ASP A 53 20.73 -13.01 20.59
N GLU A 54 20.40 -14.00 21.43
CA GLU A 54 20.05 -15.36 20.96
C GLU A 54 18.68 -15.38 20.29
N VAL A 55 17.71 -14.61 20.82
CA VAL A 55 16.40 -14.41 20.18
C VAL A 55 16.58 -13.73 18.82
N SER A 56 17.41 -12.69 18.74
CA SER A 56 17.70 -11.99 17.48
C SER A 56 18.28 -12.95 16.44
N ALA A 57 19.30 -13.72 16.83
CA ALA A 57 19.90 -14.72 15.95
C ALA A 57 18.87 -15.76 15.45
N ALA A 58 17.99 -16.26 16.34
CA ALA A 58 16.96 -17.23 15.98
C ALA A 58 15.90 -16.65 15.02
N VAL A 59 15.46 -15.41 15.25
CA VAL A 59 14.51 -14.70 14.38
C VAL A 59 15.11 -14.47 12.99
N VAL A 60 16.34 -13.98 12.93
CA VAL A 60 17.05 -13.73 11.67
C VAL A 60 17.28 -15.04 10.90
N GLU A 61 17.75 -16.09 11.57
CA GLU A 61 17.97 -17.40 10.94
C GLU A 61 16.66 -17.99 10.37
N GLU A 62 15.56 -17.92 11.12
CA GLU A 62 14.25 -18.38 10.66
C GLU A 62 13.80 -17.59 9.42
N ALA A 63 13.86 -16.25 9.49
CA ALA A 63 13.41 -15.39 8.41
C ALA A 63 14.23 -15.61 7.13
N LEU A 64 15.56 -15.73 7.24
CA LEU A 64 16.45 -16.04 6.11
C LEU A 64 16.13 -17.40 5.50
N THR A 65 15.86 -18.41 6.34
CA THR A 65 15.51 -19.76 5.88
C THR A 65 14.20 -19.74 5.11
N LEU A 66 13.15 -19.15 5.68
CA LEU A 66 11.83 -19.04 5.04
C LEU A 66 11.91 -18.25 3.73
N TYR A 67 12.68 -17.17 3.71
CA TYR A 67 12.89 -16.39 2.50
C TYR A 67 13.67 -17.17 1.42
N GLY A 68 14.69 -17.92 1.82
CA GLY A 68 15.46 -18.80 0.92
C GLY A 68 14.57 -19.87 0.28
N GLU A 69 13.82 -20.61 1.09
CA GLU A 69 12.83 -21.61 0.63
C GLU A 69 11.86 -20.99 -0.37
N LYS A 70 11.37 -19.79 -0.08
CA LYS A 70 10.44 -19.07 -0.95
C LYS A 70 11.08 -18.70 -2.30
N CYS A 71 12.30 -18.20 -2.29
CA CYS A 71 13.02 -17.81 -3.51
C CYS A 71 13.26 -19.00 -4.44
N GLU A 72 13.54 -20.19 -3.88
CA GLU A 72 13.69 -21.43 -4.66
C GLU A 72 12.37 -21.88 -5.31
N ASN A 73 11.23 -21.56 -4.69
CA ASN A 73 9.89 -21.91 -5.17
C ASN A 73 9.32 -20.96 -6.23
N PHE A 74 9.97 -19.82 -6.50
CA PHE A 74 9.50 -18.92 -7.55
C PHE A 74 9.66 -19.54 -8.95
N PRO A 75 8.76 -19.22 -9.91
CA PRO A 75 8.97 -19.56 -11.31
C PRO A 75 10.28 -18.93 -11.81
N GLY A 76 11.26 -19.75 -12.21
CA GLY A 76 12.62 -19.27 -12.57
C GLY A 76 13.60 -19.16 -11.39
N GLY A 77 13.18 -19.53 -10.18
CA GLY A 77 14.02 -19.64 -8.99
C GLY A 77 14.69 -18.32 -8.57
N LEU A 78 15.97 -18.41 -8.22
CA LEU A 78 16.75 -17.29 -7.65
C LEU A 78 16.92 -16.08 -8.59
N ASP A 79 16.91 -16.27 -9.91
CA ASP A 79 17.07 -15.13 -10.82
C ASP A 79 15.80 -14.29 -10.88
N THR A 80 14.63 -14.92 -10.89
CA THR A 80 13.34 -14.25 -10.70
C THR A 80 13.25 -13.58 -9.34
N ALA A 81 13.76 -14.22 -8.28
CA ALA A 81 13.80 -13.61 -6.95
C ALA A 81 14.54 -12.26 -6.95
N LYS A 82 15.72 -12.18 -7.60
CA LYS A 82 16.49 -10.92 -7.71
C LYS A 82 15.78 -9.84 -8.53
N GLU A 83 15.03 -10.23 -9.55
CA GLU A 83 14.23 -9.29 -10.34
C GLU A 83 13.08 -8.74 -9.50
N ILE A 84 12.36 -9.61 -8.77
CA ILE A 84 11.32 -9.22 -7.82
C ILE A 84 11.89 -8.28 -6.75
N GLU A 85 13.02 -8.61 -6.12
CA GLU A 85 13.68 -7.76 -5.12
C GLU A 85 13.94 -6.36 -5.66
N ARG A 86 14.51 -6.27 -6.87
CA ARG A 86 14.81 -4.99 -7.52
C ARG A 86 13.53 -4.19 -7.78
N ASP A 87 12.52 -4.83 -8.34
CA ASP A 87 11.28 -4.17 -8.75
C ASP A 87 10.49 -3.70 -7.52
N VAL A 88 10.43 -4.52 -6.48
CA VAL A 88 9.83 -4.17 -5.18
C VAL A 88 10.56 -2.97 -4.56
N MET A 89 11.89 -2.99 -4.50
CA MET A 89 12.68 -1.88 -3.96
C MET A 89 12.43 -0.58 -4.75
N LEU A 90 12.42 -0.64 -6.08
CA LEU A 90 12.16 0.54 -6.91
C LEU A 90 10.75 1.09 -6.71
N GLN A 91 9.75 0.21 -6.58
CA GLN A 91 8.37 0.62 -6.34
C GLN A 91 8.21 1.28 -4.97
N ILE A 92 8.81 0.72 -3.92
CA ILE A 92 8.78 1.29 -2.56
C ILE A 92 9.46 2.66 -2.56
N LEU A 93 10.66 2.77 -3.15
CA LEU A 93 11.39 4.04 -3.24
C LEU A 93 10.58 5.12 -3.98
N ASP A 94 9.98 4.81 -5.12
CA ASP A 94 9.18 5.79 -5.87
C ASP A 94 7.95 6.26 -5.06
N GLN A 95 7.23 5.33 -4.42
CA GLN A 95 6.07 5.68 -3.60
C GLN A 95 6.46 6.54 -2.39
N ARG A 96 7.44 6.07 -1.61
CA ARG A 96 7.87 6.74 -0.38
C ARG A 96 8.55 8.08 -0.64
N TRP A 97 9.28 8.21 -1.73
CA TRP A 97 9.89 9.48 -2.13
C TRP A 97 8.82 10.53 -2.52
N ARG A 98 7.77 10.12 -3.23
CA ARG A 98 6.67 11.04 -3.57
C ARG A 98 5.91 11.52 -2.33
N GLU A 99 5.66 10.62 -1.38
CA GLU A 99 5.10 10.96 -0.07
C GLU A 99 6.00 11.98 0.65
N HIS A 100 7.30 11.68 0.76
CA HIS A 100 8.26 12.58 1.38
C HIS A 100 8.31 13.97 0.72
N LEU A 101 8.31 14.05 -0.61
CA LEU A 101 8.26 15.34 -1.32
C LEU A 101 6.99 16.13 -0.98
N SER A 102 5.85 15.45 -0.91
CA SER A 102 4.59 16.08 -0.48
C SER A 102 4.69 16.59 0.95
N ASP A 103 5.27 15.82 1.86
CA ASP A 103 5.42 16.22 3.26
C ASP A 103 6.42 17.38 3.41
N MET A 104 7.47 17.42 2.59
CA MET A 104 8.43 18.53 2.54
C MET A 104 7.80 19.82 2.01
N ASP A 105 6.87 19.73 1.06
CA ASP A 105 6.07 20.86 0.60
C ASP A 105 5.16 21.39 1.72
N TYR A 106 4.47 20.51 2.46
CA TYR A 106 3.67 20.90 3.63
C TYR A 106 4.52 21.56 4.72
N LEU A 107 5.70 20.99 5.01
CA LEU A 107 6.64 21.54 5.98
C LEU A 107 7.10 22.94 5.58
N ARG A 108 7.42 23.15 4.30
CA ARG A 108 7.82 24.47 3.77
C ARG A 108 6.71 25.50 3.96
N ASP A 109 5.47 25.15 3.67
CA ASP A 109 4.34 26.07 3.79
C ASP A 109 4.06 26.44 5.26
N GLY A 110 4.24 25.49 6.19
CA GLY A 110 4.05 25.67 7.63
C GLY A 110 5.20 26.39 8.36
N ILE A 111 6.41 26.42 7.80
CA ILE A 111 7.61 26.91 8.51
C ILE A 111 7.53 28.39 8.92
N HIS A 112 6.69 29.17 8.25
CA HIS A 112 6.52 30.60 8.48
C HIS A 112 5.96 30.88 9.89
N LEU A 113 5.18 29.94 10.45
CA LEU A 113 4.68 30.05 11.83
C LEU A 113 5.80 29.96 12.87
N ARG A 114 6.96 29.38 12.54
CA ARG A 114 8.12 29.26 13.45
C ARG A 114 8.96 30.54 13.54
N GLN A 115 8.83 31.47 12.58
CA GLN A 115 9.40 32.81 12.69
C GLN A 115 8.88 33.55 13.94
N VAL A 116 7.65 33.25 14.36
CA VAL A 116 7.02 33.81 15.56
C VAL A 116 7.71 33.31 16.84
N ALA A 117 8.35 32.14 16.80
CA ALA A 117 9.02 31.51 17.94
C ALA A 117 10.52 31.88 18.06
N GLN A 118 11.00 32.91 17.34
CA GLN A 118 12.40 33.37 17.33
C GLN A 118 13.43 32.30 16.90
N GLN A 119 12.99 31.22 16.25
CA GLN A 119 13.89 30.26 15.62
C GLN A 119 14.11 30.64 14.15
N ASP A 120 15.32 30.41 13.65
CA ASP A 120 15.62 30.55 12.23
C ASP A 120 14.82 29.51 11.42
N PRO A 121 13.91 29.92 10.53
CA PRO A 121 13.07 29.02 9.76
C PRO A 121 13.86 28.06 8.90
N LEU A 122 14.98 28.51 8.34
CA LEU A 122 15.79 27.66 7.47
C LEU A 122 16.41 26.52 8.27
N THR A 123 16.95 26.83 9.45
CA THR A 123 17.53 25.84 10.35
C THR A 123 16.46 24.85 10.84
N ALA A 124 15.28 25.34 11.21
CA ALA A 124 14.16 24.49 11.63
C ALA A 124 13.69 23.55 10.51
N TRP A 125 13.56 24.06 9.28
CA TRP A 125 13.19 23.27 8.10
C TRP A 125 14.23 22.18 7.80
N GLN A 126 15.53 22.51 7.84
CA GLN A 126 16.60 21.54 7.61
C GLN A 126 16.59 20.43 8.66
N LYS A 127 16.45 20.79 9.94
CA LYS A 127 16.46 19.81 11.03
C LYS A 127 15.28 18.85 10.92
N GLU A 128 14.09 19.36 10.70
CA GLU A 128 12.89 18.52 10.61
C GLU A 128 12.84 17.73 9.31
N GLY A 129 13.23 18.34 8.18
CA GLY A 129 13.36 17.63 6.91
C GLY A 129 14.35 16.48 6.99
N TYR A 130 15.45 16.64 7.73
CA TYR A 130 16.40 15.56 7.99
C TYR A 130 15.78 14.42 8.81
N LEU A 131 15.06 14.73 9.90
CA LEU A 131 14.36 13.71 10.70
C LEU A 131 13.32 12.96 9.85
N MET A 132 12.57 13.68 9.01
CA MET A 132 11.61 13.06 8.08
C MET A 132 12.30 12.18 7.03
N PHE A 133 13.51 12.54 6.60
CA PHE A 133 14.31 11.73 5.70
C PHE A 133 14.85 10.46 6.38
N GLU A 134 15.29 10.54 7.64
CA GLU A 134 15.67 9.35 8.42
C GLU A 134 14.48 8.39 8.59
N HIS A 135 13.29 8.93 8.90
CA HIS A 135 12.06 8.14 8.97
C HIS A 135 11.71 7.50 7.63
N LEU A 136 11.90 8.24 6.52
CA LEU A 136 11.71 7.72 5.17
C LEU A 136 12.61 6.51 4.91
N LEU A 137 13.91 6.61 5.21
CA LEU A 137 14.85 5.51 4.99
C LEU A 137 14.47 4.27 5.79
N ASN A 138 14.14 4.44 7.07
CA ASN A 138 13.69 3.34 7.92
C ASN A 138 12.38 2.71 7.39
N ALA A 139 11.42 3.53 6.98
CA ALA A 139 10.16 3.05 6.41
C ALA A 139 10.37 2.27 5.09
N VAL A 140 11.29 2.72 4.24
CA VAL A 140 11.66 1.99 3.01
C VAL A 140 12.22 0.61 3.35
N ASP A 141 13.13 0.52 4.33
CA ASP A 141 13.74 -0.74 4.73
C ASP A 141 12.70 -1.71 5.33
N LEU A 142 11.84 -1.22 6.23
CA LEU A 142 10.76 -2.00 6.84
C LEU A 142 9.72 -2.49 5.83
N ASP A 143 9.32 -1.62 4.91
CA ASP A 143 8.43 -2.01 3.81
C ASP A 143 9.10 -3.05 2.93
N TYR A 144 10.38 -2.87 2.59
CA TYR A 144 11.11 -3.80 1.76
C TYR A 144 11.11 -5.20 2.37
N VAL A 145 11.46 -5.33 3.66
CA VAL A 145 11.41 -6.61 4.38
C VAL A 145 10.01 -7.21 4.32
N ARG A 146 8.98 -6.44 4.65
CA ARG A 146 7.58 -6.90 4.61
C ARG A 146 7.17 -7.39 3.23
N TYR A 147 7.49 -6.66 2.17
CA TYR A 147 7.05 -7.00 0.81
C TYR A 147 7.78 -8.23 0.27
N ILE A 148 9.11 -8.32 0.40
CA ILE A 148 9.85 -9.45 -0.17
C ILE A 148 9.50 -10.77 0.51
N THR A 149 9.17 -10.76 1.80
CA THR A 149 8.80 -11.97 2.55
C THR A 149 7.37 -12.41 2.26
N HIS A 150 6.48 -11.51 1.83
CA HIS A 150 5.07 -11.82 1.53
C HIS A 150 4.71 -11.92 0.04
N VAL A 151 5.53 -11.40 -0.88
CA VAL A 151 5.23 -11.43 -2.33
C VAL A 151 5.09 -12.84 -2.90
N GLU A 152 4.04 -13.12 -3.67
CA GLU A 152 3.92 -14.38 -4.40
C GLU A 152 4.25 -14.14 -5.88
N ALA A 153 5.14 -14.96 -6.45
CA ALA A 153 5.43 -14.89 -7.88
C ALA A 153 4.42 -15.74 -8.65
N VAL A 154 3.74 -15.12 -9.61
CA VAL A 154 2.81 -15.81 -10.50
C VAL A 154 3.51 -16.13 -11.80
N ASP A 155 3.37 -17.37 -12.28
CA ASP A 155 3.87 -17.77 -13.59
C ASP A 155 3.03 -17.07 -14.69
N PRO A 156 3.63 -16.26 -15.57
CA PRO A 156 2.91 -15.59 -16.65
C PRO A 156 2.24 -16.57 -17.61
N ASP A 157 2.78 -17.78 -17.80
CA ASP A 157 2.16 -18.80 -18.64
C ASP A 157 0.90 -19.40 -17.97
N ALA A 158 0.83 -19.41 -16.64
CA ALA A 158 -0.36 -19.84 -15.89
C ALA A 158 -1.54 -18.85 -16.00
N LEU A 159 -1.26 -17.58 -16.36
CA LEU A 159 -2.28 -16.56 -16.59
C LEU A 159 -2.84 -16.57 -18.02
N SER A 160 -2.31 -17.41 -18.91
CA SER A 160 -2.57 -17.35 -20.35
C SER A 160 -3.76 -18.19 -20.86
N ASP A 161 -4.38 -19.09 -20.06
CA ASP A 161 -5.24 -20.13 -20.66
C ASP A 161 -6.77 -20.08 -20.46
N GLU A 162 -7.40 -19.12 -19.73
CA GLU A 162 -8.89 -19.20 -19.59
C GLU A 162 -9.70 -17.89 -19.64
N GLY A 163 -9.10 -16.70 -19.80
CA GLY A 163 -9.82 -15.43 -19.60
C GLY A 163 -10.06 -14.53 -20.83
N LEU A 164 -9.23 -14.65 -21.87
CA LEU A 164 -9.09 -13.57 -22.87
C LEU A 164 -9.59 -13.92 -24.27
N ASP A 165 -10.10 -15.13 -24.51
CA ASP A 165 -10.71 -15.50 -25.80
C ASP A 165 -12.08 -14.83 -26.06
N GLY A 166 -12.62 -14.14 -25.05
CA GLY A 166 -13.85 -13.33 -25.16
C GLY A 166 -13.63 -11.81 -25.13
N ALA A 167 -12.38 -11.35 -24.97
CA ALA A 167 -12.09 -9.92 -24.94
C ALA A 167 -12.08 -9.36 -26.37
N VAL A 168 -13.27 -9.01 -26.86
CA VAL A 168 -13.43 -8.10 -27.99
C VAL A 168 -12.84 -6.75 -27.62
N THR A 169 -11.53 -6.60 -27.84
CA THR A 169 -10.92 -5.29 -27.96
C THR A 169 -11.43 -4.71 -29.28
N ASN A 170 -12.22 -3.64 -29.22
CA ASN A 170 -12.67 -2.89 -30.40
C ASN A 170 -11.46 -2.17 -31.03
N VAL A 171 -10.53 -2.93 -31.62
CA VAL A 171 -9.26 -2.41 -32.15
C VAL A 171 -9.20 -2.51 -33.68
N ASN A 172 -10.31 -2.82 -34.37
CA ASN A 172 -10.28 -2.67 -35.83
C ASN A 172 -11.66 -2.39 -36.45
N GLU A 173 -12.02 -1.11 -36.53
CA GLU A 173 -12.75 -0.58 -37.68
C GLU A 173 -12.49 0.94 -37.80
N VAL A 174 -11.34 1.31 -38.37
CA VAL A 174 -11.15 2.64 -38.93
C VAL A 174 -11.33 2.51 -40.44
N ALA A 175 -12.52 2.86 -40.93
CA ALA A 175 -12.77 3.03 -42.36
C ALA A 175 -11.94 4.22 -42.89
N PRO A 176 -11.29 4.11 -44.06
CA PRO A 176 -10.51 5.19 -44.61
C PRO A 176 -11.43 6.23 -45.27
N GLY A 177 -11.36 7.47 -44.81
CA GLY A 177 -11.88 8.63 -45.55
C GLY A 177 -13.24 9.15 -45.07
N GLY A 178 -13.20 10.24 -44.31
CA GLY A 178 -14.36 11.05 -43.95
C GLY A 178 -13.95 12.16 -42.98
N THR A 179 -13.56 13.31 -43.51
CA THR A 179 -13.39 14.54 -42.72
C THR A 179 -14.74 15.11 -42.34
N GLU A 180 -15.36 14.59 -41.29
CA GLU A 180 -16.44 15.26 -40.57
C GLU A 180 -16.27 15.03 -39.06
N LEU A 181 -16.36 16.12 -38.28
CA LEU A 181 -16.28 16.10 -36.83
C LEU A 181 -17.56 15.46 -36.23
N PRO A 182 -17.46 14.46 -35.34
CA PRO A 182 -18.63 13.87 -34.72
C PRO A 182 -19.24 14.78 -33.65
N SER A 183 -20.54 15.01 -33.78
CA SER A 183 -21.44 15.53 -32.74
C SER A 183 -21.57 14.49 -31.62
N HIS A 184 -21.37 14.90 -30.36
CA HIS A 184 -21.58 14.05 -29.20
C HIS A 184 -23.08 13.75 -28.98
N GLU A 185 -23.52 12.57 -29.41
CA GLU A 185 -24.72 11.91 -28.90
C GLU A 185 -24.31 10.85 -27.86
N ALA A 186 -24.91 10.95 -26.66
CA ALA A 186 -24.67 10.07 -25.53
C ALA A 186 -25.46 8.74 -25.64
N PRO A 187 -25.02 7.65 -24.98
CA PRO A 187 -25.47 6.30 -25.26
C PRO A 187 -26.89 5.99 -24.72
N LYS A 188 -27.64 5.19 -25.47
CA LYS A 188 -28.93 4.61 -25.09
C LYS A 188 -28.76 3.61 -23.93
N LYS A 189 -29.31 3.93 -22.76
CA LYS A 189 -29.66 2.93 -21.73
C LYS A 189 -31.02 2.31 -22.03
N SER A 190 -31.08 1.00 -21.92
CA SER A 190 -32.29 0.19 -21.98
C SER A 190 -33.21 0.42 -20.76
N GLY A 191 -34.50 0.63 -21.04
CA GLY A 191 -35.63 0.22 -20.20
C GLY A 191 -35.90 0.96 -18.89
N ALA A 192 -36.50 2.15 -18.94
CA ALA A 192 -37.16 2.76 -17.78
C ALA A 192 -38.59 3.19 -18.15
N THR A 193 -39.56 2.69 -17.38
CA THR A 193 -40.99 3.00 -17.45
C THR A 193 -41.25 4.51 -17.43
N GLU A 194 -42.37 4.92 -18.02
CA GLU A 194 -42.92 6.27 -18.25
C GLU A 194 -43.12 7.19 -17.00
N ARG A 195 -42.32 6.99 -15.94
CA ARG A 195 -42.41 7.63 -14.62
C ARG A 195 -41.30 8.65 -14.34
N GLU A 196 -40.32 8.83 -15.23
CA GLU A 196 -39.13 9.68 -14.98
C GLU A 196 -39.11 11.04 -15.67
N LYS A 197 -40.21 11.48 -16.29
CA LYS A 197 -40.27 12.81 -16.95
C LYS A 197 -41.32 13.76 -16.38
N LEU A 198 -41.76 13.59 -15.13
CA LEU A 198 -42.57 14.61 -14.45
C LEU A 198 -41.65 15.70 -13.86
N GLY A 199 -41.76 16.92 -14.38
CA GLY A 199 -41.05 18.08 -13.88
C GLY A 199 -41.57 18.50 -12.50
N ARG A 200 -40.68 19.11 -11.69
CA ARG A 200 -40.95 19.49 -10.30
C ARG A 200 -42.23 20.34 -10.09
N ASN A 201 -42.67 21.09 -11.10
CA ASN A 201 -43.87 21.94 -11.06
C ASN A 201 -45.10 21.36 -11.78
N ASP A 202 -45.00 20.19 -12.40
CA ASP A 202 -46.10 19.59 -13.17
C ASP A 202 -47.23 19.05 -12.27
N PRO A 203 -48.44 18.85 -12.79
CA PRO A 203 -49.53 18.22 -12.05
C PRO A 203 -49.10 16.85 -11.52
N CYS A 204 -49.32 16.60 -10.23
CA CYS A 204 -48.94 15.34 -9.63
C CYS A 204 -49.78 14.19 -10.18
N TRP A 205 -49.12 13.09 -10.52
CA TRP A 205 -49.74 11.91 -11.14
C TRP A 205 -50.81 11.21 -10.26
N CYS A 206 -50.87 11.50 -8.95
CA CYS A 206 -51.84 10.92 -8.02
C CYS A 206 -53.27 11.50 -8.17
N GLY A 207 -53.51 12.38 -9.15
CA GLY A 207 -54.83 12.96 -9.40
C GLY A 207 -55.28 14.02 -8.37
N SER A 208 -54.40 14.44 -7.45
CA SER A 208 -54.72 15.39 -6.38
C SER A 208 -54.93 16.84 -6.84
N GLY A 209 -54.66 17.15 -8.12
CA GLY A 209 -54.71 18.52 -8.67
C GLY A 209 -53.60 19.45 -8.19
N ARG A 210 -52.67 18.98 -7.34
CA ARG A 210 -51.53 19.77 -6.81
C ARG A 210 -50.27 19.56 -7.65
N LYS A 211 -49.35 20.52 -7.64
CA LYS A 211 -48.03 20.40 -8.30
C LYS A 211 -47.18 19.31 -7.64
N PHE A 212 -46.35 18.59 -8.39
CA PHE A 212 -45.56 17.44 -7.94
C PHE A 212 -44.72 17.76 -6.69
N LYS A 213 -43.98 18.88 -6.67
CA LYS A 213 -43.20 19.33 -5.50
C LYS A 213 -43.99 19.60 -4.22
N GLN A 214 -45.30 19.80 -4.32
CA GLN A 214 -46.18 20.05 -3.16
C GLN A 214 -46.97 18.80 -2.75
N CYS A 215 -46.75 17.68 -3.42
CA CYS A 215 -47.36 16.39 -3.14
C CYS A 215 -46.24 15.35 -2.99
N HIS A 216 -46.10 14.41 -3.93
CA HIS A 216 -45.15 13.30 -3.85
C HIS A 216 -43.68 13.68 -4.15
N GLY A 217 -43.42 14.92 -4.57
CA GLY A 217 -42.07 15.47 -4.74
C GLY A 217 -41.62 16.37 -3.57
N ARG A 218 -42.24 16.24 -2.39
CA ARG A 218 -41.76 16.86 -1.16
C ARG A 218 -40.63 16.01 -0.56
N SER A 219 -39.40 16.43 -0.79
CA SER A 219 -38.27 16.20 0.10
C SER A 219 -38.21 17.31 1.13
#